data_AF-A0A7J0C4R4-F1
#
_entry.id   AF-A0A7J0C4R4-F1
#
_cell.length_a   1.000
_cell.length_b   1.000
_cell.length_c   1.000
_cell.angle_alpha   90.00
_cell.angle_beta   90.00
_cell.angle_gamma   90.00
#
_symmetry.space_group_name_H-M   'P 1'
#
loop_
_entity.id
_entity.type
_entity.pdbx_description
1 polymer ?
#
loop_
_entity_poly.entity_id
_entity_poly.type
_entity_poly.pdbx_seq_one_letter_code
_entity_poly.pdbx_strand_id
1 'polypeptide(L)'
;MTRPLPAEVRRAYGAPYRRARHRLAIVRFVQDIPLHPSDPAWPLMEGAEREDAALAELPALIGWGEKDPVFTETLLREWQRRLPKAQVHRYPQAGHYVLEDAGRALIPAIQDFLAATPPAGQLDAPRPTPVTGNRETSETPRRAPHHSGDEPR
;
A
#
# COMPACT_ATOMS: atom_id res chain seq x y z
N MET A 1 -1.13 14.13 -10.93
CA MET A 1 -1.90 15.32 -10.50
C MET A 1 -1.91 16.31 -11.62
N THR A 2 -3.03 16.99 -11.83
CA THR A 2 -3.19 17.91 -12.97
C THR A 2 -3.19 19.38 -12.54
N ARG A 3 -3.09 19.60 -11.23
CA ARG A 3 -3.03 20.91 -10.57
C ARG A 3 -2.13 20.84 -9.32
N PRO A 4 -1.46 21.94 -8.94
CA PRO A 4 -0.62 21.96 -7.74
C PRO A 4 -1.42 21.73 -6.46
N LEU A 5 -0.86 20.96 -5.51
CA LEU A 5 -1.45 20.80 -4.18
C LEU A 5 -1.41 22.10 -3.36
N PRO A 6 -2.50 22.42 -2.63
CA PRO A 6 -2.44 23.43 -1.58
C PRO A 6 -1.27 23.18 -0.62
N ALA A 7 -0.64 24.24 -0.14
CA ALA A 7 0.59 24.14 0.63
C ALA A 7 0.41 23.31 1.92
N GLU A 8 -0.75 23.40 2.55
CA GLU A 8 -1.08 22.61 3.75
C GLU A 8 -1.20 21.12 3.47
N VAL A 9 -1.88 20.73 2.38
CA VAL A 9 -2.05 19.34 1.96
C VAL A 9 -0.70 18.74 1.60
N ARG A 10 0.13 19.48 0.85
CA ARG A 10 1.51 19.07 0.56
C ARG A 10 2.35 18.86 1.82
N ARG A 11 2.22 19.75 2.82
CA ARG A 11 2.90 19.58 4.12
C ARG A 11 2.40 18.35 4.87
N ALA A 12 1.11 18.05 4.80
CA ALA A 12 0.52 16.88 5.45
C ALA A 12 1.06 15.57 4.84
N TYR A 13 1.05 15.43 3.51
CA TYR A 13 1.67 14.29 2.82
C TYR A 13 3.16 14.11 3.15
N GLY A 14 3.90 15.22 3.30
CA GLY A 14 5.32 15.19 3.67
C GLY A 14 5.60 14.97 5.16
N ALA A 15 4.59 15.05 6.04
CA ALA A 15 4.79 15.07 7.49
C ALA A 15 5.46 13.79 8.04
N PRO A 16 5.10 12.57 7.59
CA PRO A 16 5.78 11.34 8.03
C PRO A 16 7.26 11.26 7.59
N TYR A 17 7.61 11.96 6.51
CA TYR A 17 8.86 11.77 5.76
C TYR A 17 9.85 12.94 5.90
N ARG A 18 9.76 13.70 6.99
CA ARG A 18 10.57 14.91 7.21
C ARG A 18 12.08 14.67 7.27
N ARG A 19 12.54 13.48 7.66
CA ARG A 19 13.97 13.13 7.74
C ARG A 19 14.32 12.08 6.67
N ALA A 20 15.52 12.14 6.11
CA ALA A 20 15.98 11.21 5.08
C ALA A 20 15.81 9.73 5.51
N ARG A 21 16.16 9.40 6.75
CA ARG A 21 15.96 8.05 7.31
C ARG A 21 14.50 7.56 7.33
N HIS A 22 13.52 8.47 7.36
CA HIS A 22 12.10 8.09 7.31
C HIS A 22 11.60 7.85 5.88
N ARG A 23 12.40 8.22 4.85
CA ARG A 23 12.08 8.00 3.43
C ARG A 23 12.54 6.65 2.91
N LEU A 24 13.25 5.86 3.72
CA LEU A 24 13.74 4.54 3.30
C LEU A 24 12.60 3.62 2.83
N ALA A 25 11.44 3.67 3.50
CA ALA A 25 10.27 2.90 3.09
C ALA A 25 9.76 3.28 1.70
N ILE A 26 9.80 4.57 1.33
CA ILE A 26 9.41 5.04 -0.02
C ILE A 26 10.38 4.50 -1.07
N VAL A 27 11.69 4.52 -0.77
CA VAL A 27 12.71 4.00 -1.69
C VAL A 27 12.52 2.50 -1.90
N ARG A 28 12.34 1.74 -0.81
CA ARG A 28 12.13 0.29 -0.89
C ARG A 28 10.85 -0.06 -1.65
N PHE A 29 9.75 0.67 -1.41
CA PHE A 29 8.51 0.48 -2.15
C PHE A 29 8.70 0.58 -3.67
N VAL A 30 9.50 1.53 -4.16
CA VAL A 30 9.79 1.65 -5.60
C VAL A 30 10.67 0.50 -6.09
N GLN A 31 11.64 0.07 -5.28
CA GLN A 31 12.53 -1.07 -5.62
C GLN A 31 11.79 -2.41 -5.62
N ASP A 32 10.69 -2.51 -4.87
CA ASP A 32 9.88 -3.73 -4.76
C ASP A 32 8.85 -3.87 -5.90
N ILE A 33 8.79 -2.93 -6.86
CA ILE A 33 7.97 -3.09 -8.08
C ILE A 33 8.71 -4.06 -9.01
N PRO A 34 8.27 -5.32 -9.14
CA PRO A 34 9.03 -6.29 -9.90
C PRO A 34 8.75 -6.11 -11.40
N LEU A 35 9.82 -6.20 -12.19
CA LEU A 35 9.82 -6.08 -13.65
C LEU A 35 10.22 -7.39 -14.32
N HIS A 36 10.88 -8.30 -13.59
CA HIS A 36 11.36 -9.59 -14.08
C HIS A 36 11.11 -10.71 -13.07
N PRO A 37 10.89 -11.97 -13.51
CA PRO A 37 10.78 -13.15 -12.64
C PRO A 37 11.90 -13.38 -11.62
N SER A 38 13.06 -12.78 -11.85
CA SER A 38 14.21 -12.86 -10.94
C SER A 38 14.18 -11.82 -9.83
N ASP A 39 13.22 -10.88 -9.87
CA ASP A 39 13.11 -9.84 -8.85
C ASP A 39 12.57 -10.43 -7.55
N PRO A 40 13.13 -10.04 -6.38
CA PRO A 40 12.76 -10.63 -5.10
C PRO A 40 11.27 -10.58 -4.75
N ALA A 41 10.55 -9.57 -5.25
CA ALA A 41 9.12 -9.38 -5.01
C ALA A 41 8.22 -10.17 -5.99
N TRP A 42 8.77 -10.78 -7.04
CA TRP A 42 8.00 -11.50 -8.07
C TRP A 42 7.08 -12.60 -7.53
N PRO A 43 7.51 -13.47 -6.57
CA PRO A 43 6.64 -14.52 -6.06
C PRO A 43 5.37 -14.01 -5.37
N LEU A 44 5.39 -12.79 -4.83
CA LEU A 44 4.22 -12.16 -4.22
C LEU A 44 3.17 -11.77 -5.26
N MET A 45 3.59 -11.37 -6.46
CA MET A 45 2.67 -11.07 -7.57
C MET A 45 2.04 -12.33 -8.14
N GLU A 46 2.81 -13.40 -8.36
CA GLU A 46 2.25 -14.69 -8.81
C GLU A 46 1.24 -15.29 -7.82
N GLY A 47 1.43 -15.06 -6.52
CA GLY A 47 0.48 -15.48 -5.49
C GLY A 47 -0.87 -14.76 -5.61
N ALA A 48 -0.84 -13.45 -5.85
CA ALA A 48 -2.04 -12.62 -5.93
C ALA A 48 -2.96 -13.01 -7.12
N GLU A 49 -2.39 -13.40 -8.27
CA GLU A 49 -3.18 -13.81 -9.44
C GLU A 49 -4.03 -15.06 -9.20
N ARG A 50 -3.68 -15.89 -8.21
CA ARG A 50 -4.43 -17.11 -7.87
C ARG A 50 -5.74 -16.82 -7.15
N GLU A 51 -5.90 -15.63 -6.60
CA GLU A 51 -7.10 -15.19 -5.87
C GLU A 51 -8.11 -14.43 -6.76
N ASP A 52 -7.77 -14.22 -8.04
CA ASP A 52 -8.54 -13.42 -9.01
C ASP A 52 -10.02 -13.81 -9.10
N ALA A 53 -10.33 -15.11 -9.06
CA ALA A 53 -11.70 -15.59 -9.20
C ALA A 53 -12.60 -15.18 -8.01
N ALA A 54 -12.06 -15.14 -6.79
CA ALA A 54 -12.80 -14.70 -5.61
C ALA A 54 -12.99 -13.18 -5.63
N LEU A 55 -11.97 -12.43 -6.07
CA LEU A 55 -12.03 -10.98 -6.21
C LEU A 55 -13.04 -10.53 -7.27
N ALA A 56 -13.17 -11.27 -8.37
CA ALA A 56 -14.12 -10.98 -9.45
C ALA A 56 -15.59 -10.99 -9.01
N GLU A 57 -15.91 -11.71 -7.93
CA GLU A 57 -17.25 -11.78 -7.37
C GLU A 57 -17.57 -10.66 -6.37
N LEU A 58 -16.56 -9.94 -5.90
CA LEU A 58 -16.76 -8.84 -4.96
C LEU A 58 -17.30 -7.59 -5.69
N PRO A 59 -18.23 -6.86 -5.08
CA PRO A 59 -18.57 -5.51 -5.52
C PRO A 59 -17.31 -4.63 -5.53
N ALA A 60 -17.06 -3.96 -6.65
CA ALA A 60 -15.90 -3.10 -6.81
C ALA A 60 -16.29 -1.75 -7.42
N LEU A 61 -15.63 -0.69 -6.97
CA LEU A 61 -15.67 0.65 -7.58
C LEU A 61 -14.26 1.07 -7.97
N ILE A 62 -14.09 1.57 -9.18
CA ILE A 62 -12.81 2.06 -9.70
C ILE A 62 -12.97 3.53 -10.09
N GLY A 63 -12.26 4.42 -9.39
CA GLY A 63 -12.08 5.81 -9.80
C GLY A 63 -10.81 5.96 -10.62
N TRP A 64 -10.93 6.32 -11.91
CA TRP A 64 -9.82 6.29 -12.86
C TRP A 64 -9.46 7.69 -13.38
N GLY A 65 -8.19 8.09 -13.24
CA GLY A 65 -7.67 9.34 -13.79
C GLY A 65 -7.04 9.14 -15.17
N GLU A 66 -7.62 9.69 -16.23
CA GLU A 66 -7.14 9.50 -17.62
C GLU A 66 -5.76 10.13 -17.90
N LYS A 67 -5.28 11.02 -17.02
CA LYS A 67 -3.98 11.68 -17.15
C LYS A 67 -2.91 11.04 -16.25
N ASP A 68 -3.15 9.83 -15.75
CA ASP A 68 -2.15 9.09 -14.98
C ASP A 68 -1.05 8.53 -15.91
N PRO A 69 0.24 8.84 -15.66
CA PRO A 69 1.34 8.33 -16.47
C PRO A 69 1.72 6.87 -16.17
N VAL A 70 1.28 6.32 -15.04
CA VAL A 70 1.57 4.94 -14.59
C VAL A 70 0.39 4.04 -14.88
N PHE A 71 -0.81 4.43 -14.44
CA PHE A 71 -2.03 3.66 -14.63
C PHE A 71 -2.72 4.07 -15.94
N THR A 72 -2.35 3.38 -17.02
CA THR A 72 -2.81 3.69 -18.38
C THR A 72 -4.11 2.98 -18.76
N GLU A 73 -4.74 3.42 -19.86
CA GLU A 73 -5.92 2.76 -20.44
C GLU A 73 -5.75 1.23 -20.62
N THR A 74 -4.54 0.77 -20.94
CA THR A 74 -4.25 -0.66 -21.06
C THR A 74 -4.46 -1.39 -19.73
N LEU A 75 -4.03 -0.79 -18.62
CA LEU A 75 -4.26 -1.35 -17.28
C LEU A 75 -5.73 -1.26 -16.86
N LEU A 76 -6.44 -0.17 -17.23
CA LEU A 76 -7.88 -0.10 -16.97
C LEU A 76 -8.64 -1.24 -17.64
N ARG A 77 -8.31 -1.55 -18.90
CA ARG A 77 -8.94 -2.65 -19.63
C ARG A 77 -8.70 -4.00 -18.95
N GLU A 78 -7.50 -4.20 -18.42
CA GLU A 78 -7.19 -5.41 -17.67
C GLU A 78 -8.00 -5.50 -16.36
N TRP A 79 -8.14 -4.38 -15.65
CA TRP A 79 -9.03 -4.32 -14.49
C TRP A 79 -10.48 -4.60 -14.84
N GLN A 80 -10.99 -4.05 -15.95
CA GLN A 80 -12.36 -4.33 -16.40
C GLN A 80 -12.54 -5.79 -16.85
N ARG A 81 -11.50 -6.42 -17.39
CA ARG A 81 -11.51 -7.85 -17.74
C ARG A 81 -11.55 -8.72 -16.49
N ARG A 82 -10.76 -8.41 -15.46
CA ARG A 82 -10.68 -9.17 -14.20
C ARG A 82 -11.86 -8.91 -13.27
N LEU A 83 -12.39 -7.68 -13.26
CA LEU A 83 -13.51 -7.24 -12.44
C LEU A 83 -14.69 -6.79 -13.33
N PRO A 84 -15.36 -7.72 -14.04
CA PRO A 84 -16.39 -7.37 -15.03
C PRO A 84 -17.62 -6.68 -14.43
N LYS A 85 -17.82 -6.79 -13.11
CA LYS A 85 -18.93 -6.17 -12.36
C LYS A 85 -18.56 -4.81 -11.74
N ALA A 86 -17.32 -4.34 -11.93
CA ALA A 86 -16.85 -3.10 -11.31
C ALA A 86 -17.59 -1.87 -11.84
N GLN A 87 -17.97 -0.96 -10.93
CA GLN A 87 -18.45 0.38 -11.27
C GLN A 87 -17.25 1.27 -11.59
N VAL A 88 -17.07 1.61 -12.87
CA VAL A 88 -15.91 2.40 -13.31
C VAL A 88 -16.30 3.86 -13.54
N HIS A 89 -15.72 4.76 -12.75
CA HIS A 89 -15.85 6.20 -12.91
C HIS A 89 -14.56 6.78 -13.52
N ARG A 90 -14.66 7.27 -14.76
CA ARG A 90 -13.52 7.84 -15.50
C ARG A 90 -13.50 9.35 -15.36
N TYR A 91 -12.34 9.92 -15.09
CA TYR A 91 -12.12 11.35 -14.87
C TYR A 91 -11.08 11.89 -15.86
N PRO A 92 -11.52 12.47 -17.00
CA PRO A 92 -10.62 12.92 -18.08
C PRO A 92 -9.57 13.95 -17.66
N GLN A 93 -9.84 14.69 -16.58
CA GLN A 93 -8.98 15.76 -16.09
C GLN A 93 -8.20 15.39 -14.83
N ALA A 94 -8.34 14.16 -14.31
CA ALA A 94 -7.59 13.69 -13.16
C ALA A 94 -6.35 12.90 -13.59
N GLY A 95 -5.27 13.03 -12.83
CA GLY A 95 -4.10 12.15 -12.95
C GLY A 95 -4.04 11.17 -11.78
N HIS A 96 -2.82 10.80 -11.39
CA HIS A 96 -2.57 9.76 -10.39
C HIS A 96 -3.24 9.94 -9.01
N TYR A 97 -3.45 11.17 -8.54
CA TYR A 97 -4.10 11.43 -7.26
C TYR A 97 -5.56 11.79 -7.52
N VAL A 98 -6.35 10.79 -7.92
CA VAL A 98 -7.73 10.99 -8.40
C VAL A 98 -8.60 11.70 -7.35
N LEU A 99 -8.41 11.42 -6.06
CA LEU A 99 -9.14 12.11 -4.99
C LEU A 99 -8.82 13.61 -4.88
N GLU A 100 -7.60 14.02 -5.20
CA GLU A 100 -7.18 15.43 -5.17
C GLU A 100 -7.67 16.23 -6.40
N ASP A 101 -7.77 15.54 -7.54
CA ASP A 101 -8.20 16.13 -8.81
C ASP A 101 -9.72 16.06 -9.01
N ALA A 102 -10.40 15.00 -8.53
CA ALA A 102 -11.81 14.70 -8.78
C ALA A 102 -12.63 14.33 -7.54
N GLY A 103 -12.13 14.59 -6.32
CA GLY A 103 -12.79 14.21 -5.07
C GLY A 103 -14.23 14.71 -4.92
N ARG A 104 -14.57 15.89 -5.47
CA ARG A 104 -15.95 16.42 -5.47
C ARG A 104 -16.96 15.47 -6.12
N ALA A 105 -16.53 14.71 -7.13
CA ALA A 105 -17.38 13.75 -7.82
C ALA A 105 -17.15 12.31 -7.31
N LEU A 106 -15.91 11.95 -6.99
CA LEU A 106 -15.57 10.59 -6.56
C LEU A 106 -16.03 10.27 -5.13
N ILE A 107 -15.98 11.23 -4.20
CA ILE A 107 -16.40 10.98 -2.81
C ILE A 107 -17.90 10.60 -2.72
N PRO A 108 -18.84 11.34 -3.36
CA PRO A 108 -20.24 10.91 -3.40
C PRO A 108 -20.42 9.53 -4.03
N ALA A 109 -19.72 9.23 -5.14
CA ALA A 109 -19.79 7.91 -5.77
C ALA A 109 -19.33 6.78 -4.84
N ILE A 110 -18.27 7.01 -4.04
CA ILE A 110 -17.83 6.06 -3.00
C ILE A 110 -18.92 5.89 -1.93
N GLN A 111 -19.55 6.97 -1.48
CA GLN A 111 -20.61 6.92 -0.46
C GLN A 111 -21.83 6.15 -0.96
N ASP A 112 -22.28 6.43 -2.18
CA ASP A 112 -23.41 5.75 -2.83
C ASP A 112 -23.11 4.26 -3.03
N PHE A 113 -21.89 3.93 -3.47
CA PHE A 113 -21.43 2.55 -3.62
C PHE A 113 -21.47 1.79 -2.28
N LEU A 114 -20.97 2.38 -1.20
CA LEU A 114 -20.98 1.77 0.13
C LEU A 114 -22.40 1.64 0.70
N ALA A 115 -23.28 2.60 0.43
CA ALA A 115 -24.68 2.53 0.87
C ALA A 115 -25.47 1.44 0.12
N ALA A 116 -25.18 1.25 -1.17
CA ALA A 116 -25.81 0.23 -2.00
C ALA A 116 -25.19 -1.17 -1.84
N THR A 117 -23.97 -1.26 -1.30
CA THR A 117 -23.25 -2.50 -1.09
C THR A 117 -23.39 -2.94 0.36
N PRO A 118 -24.19 -3.96 0.68
CA PRO A 118 -24.24 -4.47 2.05
C PRO A 118 -22.84 -4.90 2.49
N PRO A 119 -22.44 -4.65 3.76
CA PRO A 119 -21.17 -5.15 4.26
C PRO A 119 -21.17 -6.66 4.04
N ALA A 120 -20.10 -7.18 3.43
CA ALA A 120 -19.94 -8.61 3.21
C ALA A 120 -20.23 -9.29 4.54
N GLY A 121 -21.36 -9.99 4.63
CA GLY A 121 -21.76 -10.69 5.84
C GLY A 121 -20.61 -11.59 6.23
N GLN A 122 -19.92 -11.23 7.32
CA GLN A 122 -18.89 -11.99 8.00
C GLN A 122 -18.21 -13.01 7.09
N LEU A 123 -17.34 -12.55 6.19
CA LEU A 123 -16.35 -13.46 5.59
C LEU A 123 -15.66 -14.11 6.78
N ASP A 124 -15.84 -15.43 6.95
CA ASP A 124 -15.06 -16.27 7.88
C ASP A 124 -13.60 -16.28 7.40
N ALA A 125 -12.97 -15.11 7.41
CA ALA A 125 -11.56 -14.96 7.19
C ALA A 125 -10.89 -15.63 8.41
N PRO A 126 -10.02 -16.64 8.20
CA PRO A 126 -9.24 -17.18 9.30
C PRO A 126 -8.52 -15.99 9.95
N ARG A 127 -8.78 -15.81 11.24
CA ARG A 127 -8.19 -14.75 12.07
C ARG A 127 -6.69 -14.73 11.77
N PRO A 128 -6.07 -13.59 11.38
CA PRO A 128 -4.65 -13.55 11.12
C PRO A 128 -3.96 -14.08 12.38
N THR A 129 -3.19 -15.16 12.22
CA THR A 129 -2.38 -15.69 13.31
C THR A 129 -1.52 -14.54 13.80
N PRO A 130 -1.49 -14.29 15.12
CA PRO A 130 -0.61 -13.27 15.65
C PRO A 130 0.80 -13.63 15.21
N VAL A 131 1.45 -12.73 14.48
CA VAL A 131 2.88 -12.87 14.22
C VAL A 131 3.53 -12.86 15.60
N THR A 132 3.99 -14.03 16.05
CA THR A 132 4.68 -14.13 17.33
C THR A 132 5.94 -13.30 17.16
N GLY A 133 5.94 -12.13 17.78
CA GLY A 133 7.02 -11.18 17.70
C GLY A 133 8.35 -11.86 17.97
N ASN A 134 9.33 -11.56 17.14
CA ASN A 134 10.72 -11.91 17.36
C ASN A 134 11.08 -11.42 18.76
N ARG A 135 11.25 -12.35 19.70
CA ARG A 135 11.87 -12.03 20.99
C ARG A 135 13.26 -11.52 20.67
N GLU A 136 13.47 -10.23 20.87
CA GLU A 136 14.79 -9.65 21.02
C GLU A 136 15.52 -10.48 22.09
N THR A 137 16.50 -11.27 21.66
CA THR A 137 17.46 -11.88 22.57
C THR A 137 18.28 -10.75 23.16
N SER A 138 17.82 -10.24 24.29
CA SER A 138 18.59 -9.36 25.16
C SER A 138 19.70 -10.18 25.80
N GLU A 139 20.81 -10.38 25.10
CA GLU A 139 22.06 -10.80 25.73
C GLU A 139 22.64 -9.61 26.50
N THR A 140 22.42 -9.63 27.81
CA THR A 140 23.10 -8.75 28.76
C THR A 140 24.57 -9.16 28.80
N PRO A 141 25.55 -8.27 28.61
CA PRO A 141 26.95 -8.63 28.77
C PRO A 141 27.22 -8.91 30.26
N ARG A 142 27.57 -10.16 30.59
CA ARG A 142 28.08 -10.50 31.93
C ARG A 142 29.41 -9.78 32.15
N ARG A 143 29.43 -8.86 33.11
CA ARG A 143 30.65 -8.40 33.78
C ARG A 143 31.22 -9.56 34.62
N ALA A 144 32.52 -9.78 34.53
CA ALA A 144 33.30 -10.59 35.45
C ALA A 144 34.69 -9.93 35.64
N PRO A 145 35.45 -10.24 36.70
CA PRO A 145 35.56 -9.42 37.90
C PRO A 145 36.89 -8.66 38.02
N HIS A 146 36.92 -7.67 38.91
CA HIS A 146 38.14 -7.01 39.39
C HIS A 146 39.12 -8.04 39.98
N HIS A 147 40.30 -8.16 39.37
CA HIS A 147 41.49 -8.65 40.07
C HIS A 147 42.20 -7.45 40.72
N SER A 148 42.04 -7.34 42.04
CA SER A 148 43.03 -6.69 42.90
C SER A 148 44.13 -7.70 43.17
N GLY A 149 45.39 -7.31 43.01
CA GLY A 149 46.55 -8.15 43.23
C GLY A 149 47.83 -7.34 43.16
N ASP A 150 48.25 -6.88 44.33
CA ASP A 150 49.52 -6.31 44.77
C ASP A 150 50.77 -6.46 43.89
N GLU A 151 51.51 -5.35 43.82
CA GLU A 151 52.97 -5.25 43.56
C GLU A 151 53.78 -6.12 44.54
N PRO A 152 54.99 -6.58 44.15
CA PRO A 152 56.16 -5.87 44.69
C PRO A 152 57.44 -5.84 43.84
N ARG A 153 58.18 -4.73 44.06
CA ARG A 153 59.61 -4.43 43.86
C ARG A 153 60.15 -4.08 42.48
#